data_AF-A0A5J4PC00-F1
#
_entry.id   AF-A0A5J4PC00-F1
#
_cell.length_a   1.000
_cell.length_b   1.000
_cell.length_c   1.000
_cell.angle_alpha   90.00
_cell.angle_beta   90.00
_cell.angle_gamma   90.00
#
_symmetry.space_group_name_H-M   'P 1'
#
loop_
_entity.id
_entity.type
_entity.pdbx_description
1 polymer ?
#
loop_
_entity_poly.entity_id
_entity_poly.type
_entity_poly.pdbx_seq_one_letter_code
_entity_poly.pdbx_strand_id
1 'polypeptide(L)'
;MIDCPPSLGLLTLNALSASELAIIPVELSNFAIIGMTKLFEVIEKVRERINPQLDAYRILITRTDKRQAVHKELSAYLLEKFKGNIFETQIRQNVKIIEAQMEKTDIFDLYYNR
;
A
#
# COMPACT_ATOMS: atom_id res chain seq x y z
N MET A 1 -13.84 -0.21 -3.40
CA MET A 1 -12.46 0.25 -3.14
C MET A 1 -12.46 1.77 -3.21
N ILE A 2 -11.82 2.44 -2.26
CA ILE A 2 -11.74 3.90 -2.20
C ILE A 2 -10.27 4.29 -2.40
N ASP A 3 -9.97 5.07 -3.44
CA ASP A 3 -8.62 5.60 -3.64
C ASP A 3 -8.48 6.93 -2.90
N CYS A 4 -7.43 7.04 -2.09
CA CYS A 4 -7.24 8.17 -1.19
C CYS A 4 -6.16 9.11 -1.73
N PRO A 5 -6.32 10.44 -1.57
CA PRO A 5 -5.24 11.37 -1.86
C PRO A 5 -4.04 11.10 -0.92
N PRO A 6 -2.83 11.54 -1.29
CA PRO A 6 -1.61 11.31 -0.50
C PRO A 6 -1.57 12.07 0.84
N SER A 7 -2.62 12.84 1.16
CA SER A 7 -2.73 13.62 2.38
C SER A 7 -3.65 12.95 3.40
N LEU A 8 -3.29 13.02 4.69
CA LEU A 8 -4.13 12.56 5.80
C LEU A 8 -5.17 13.64 6.20
N GLY A 9 -5.97 14.07 5.22
CA GLY A 9 -7.03 15.07 5.39
C GLY A 9 -8.42 14.46 5.59
N LEU A 10 -9.47 15.30 5.50
CA LEU A 10 -10.87 14.90 5.69
C LEU A 10 -11.31 13.76 4.75
N LEU A 11 -10.87 13.79 3.48
CA LEU A 11 -11.24 12.75 2.51
C LEU A 11 -10.70 11.38 2.94
N THR A 12 -9.45 11.31 3.37
CA THR A 12 -8.81 10.08 3.86
C THR A 12 -9.46 9.60 5.16
N LEU A 13 -9.80 10.52 6.08
CA LEU A 13 -10.53 10.16 7.30
C LEU A 13 -11.91 9.57 6.99
N ASN A 14 -12.66 10.17 6.06
CA ASN A 14 -13.97 9.66 5.64
C ASN A 14 -13.85 8.30 4.96
N ALA A 15 -12.83 8.10 4.12
CA ALA A 15 -12.55 6.81 3.50
C ALA A 15 -12.30 5.72 4.56
N LEU A 16 -11.46 6.01 5.57
CA LEU A 16 -11.20 5.08 6.68
C LEU A 16 -12.46 4.81 7.53
N SER A 17 -13.30 5.83 7.71
CA SER A 17 -14.55 5.71 8.47
C SER A 17 -15.58 4.81 7.79
N ALA A 18 -15.50 4.67 6.46
CA ALA A 18 -16.41 3.88 5.64
C ALA A 18 -15.85 2.53 5.19
N SER A 19 -14.62 2.18 5.61
CA SER A 19 -13.91 0.98 5.14
C SER A 19 -13.75 -0.06 6.24
N GLU A 20 -13.70 -1.34 5.86
CA GLU A 20 -13.40 -2.45 6.78
C GLU A 20 -11.90 -2.79 6.83
N LEU A 21 -11.13 -2.42 5.79
CA LEU A 21 -9.69 -2.68 5.70
C LEU A 21 -8.98 -1.53 4.98
N ALA A 22 -7.84 -1.09 5.53
CA ALA A 22 -6.95 -0.14 4.86
C ALA A 22 -5.74 -0.84 4.22
N ILE A 23 -5.57 -0.73 2.91
CA ILE A 23 -4.37 -1.22 2.21
C ILE A 23 -3.37 -0.06 2.08
N ILE A 24 -2.13 -0.30 2.54
CA ILE A 24 -1.07 0.72 2.56
C ILE A 24 0.00 0.33 1.54
N PRO A 25 0.02 0.93 0.34
CA PRO A 25 1.08 0.69 -0.63
C PRO A 25 2.38 1.36 -0.18
N VAL A 26 3.47 0.59 -0.13
CA VAL A 26 4.78 1.04 0.35
C VAL A 26 5.86 0.74 -0.67
N GLU A 27 6.57 1.77 -1.10
CA GLU A 27 7.80 1.63 -1.86
C GLU A 27 8.99 1.41 -0.92
N LEU A 28 9.94 0.57 -1.33
CA LEU A 28 11.11 0.21 -0.52
C LEU A 28 12.16 1.33 -0.52
N SER A 29 11.89 2.39 0.23
CA SER A 29 12.83 3.48 0.52
C SER A 29 12.97 3.69 2.03
N ASN A 30 14.13 4.14 2.49
CA ASN A 30 14.37 4.42 3.91
C ASN A 30 13.36 5.42 4.49
N PHE A 31 12.91 6.39 3.69
CA PHE A 31 11.92 7.40 4.10
C PHE A 31 10.51 6.83 4.25
N ALA A 32 10.11 5.90 3.38
CA ALA A 32 8.78 5.30 3.44
C ALA A 32 8.56 4.58 4.78
N ILE A 33 9.57 3.88 5.28
CA ILE A 33 9.48 3.11 6.53
C ILE A 33 9.31 4.01 7.75
N ILE A 34 10.02 5.13 7.79
CA ILE A 34 9.95 6.10 8.89
C ILE A 34 8.61 6.84 8.87
N GLY A 35 8.10 7.18 7.68
CA GLY A 35 6.85 7.92 7.50
C GLY A 35 5.58 7.14 7.89
N MET A 36 5.64 5.80 7.90
CA MET A 36 4.47 4.95 8.19
C MET A 36 3.95 5.07 9.62
N THR A 37 4.79 5.40 10.60
CA THR A 37 4.38 5.47 12.02
C THR A 37 3.21 6.42 12.22
N LYS A 38 3.24 7.59 11.56
CA LYS A 38 2.17 8.58 11.71
C LYS A 38 0.85 8.11 11.09
N LEU A 39 0.93 7.42 9.96
CA LEU A 39 -0.23 6.85 9.28
C LEU A 39 -0.90 5.80 10.16
N PHE A 40 -0.13 4.89 10.75
CA PHE A 40 -0.65 3.86 11.65
C PHE A 40 -1.34 4.47 12.87
N GLU A 41 -0.74 5.48 13.51
CA GLU A 41 -1.38 6.20 14.62
C GLU A 41 -2.75 6.80 14.24
N VAL A 42 -2.89 7.32 13.01
CA VAL A 42 -4.15 7.90 12.55
C VAL A 42 -5.19 6.80 12.32
N ILE A 43 -4.81 5.70 11.67
CA ILE A 43 -5.71 4.56 11.43
C ILE A 43 -6.20 3.98 12.76
N GLU A 44 -5.31 3.81 13.73
CA GLU A 44 -5.68 3.34 15.08
C GLU A 44 -6.66 4.28 15.76
N LYS A 45 -6.43 5.60 15.70
CA LYS A 45 -7.37 6.58 16.27
C LYS A 45 -8.73 6.56 15.59
N VAL A 46 -8.79 6.37 14.27
CA VAL A 46 -10.05 6.24 13.53
C VAL A 46 -10.77 4.97 13.98
N ARG A 47 -10.06 3.85 14.11
CA ARG A 47 -10.61 2.59 14.60
C ARG A 47 -11.21 2.73 16.00
N GLU A 48 -10.46 3.32 16.93
CA GLU A 48 -10.88 3.47 18.32
C GLU A 48 -12.06 4.44 18.52
N ARG A 49 -12.16 5.48 17.69
CA ARG A 49 -13.08 6.62 17.96
C ARG A 49 -14.22 6.76 16.97
N ILE A 50 -14.07 6.27 15.74
CA ILE A 50 -15.00 6.58 14.63
C ILE A 50 -15.54 5.30 14.01
N ASN A 51 -14.68 4.35 13.66
CA ASN A 51 -15.07 3.12 12.97
C ASN A 51 -14.45 1.88 13.64
N PRO A 52 -15.08 1.32 14.68
CA PRO A 52 -14.60 0.09 15.33
C PRO A 52 -14.58 -1.15 14.43
N GLN A 53 -15.23 -1.11 13.26
CA GLN A 53 -15.23 -2.21 12.29
C GLN A 53 -14.04 -2.16 11.32
N LEU A 54 -13.23 -1.10 11.36
CA LEU A 54 -11.99 -1.02 10.58
C LEU A 54 -10.98 -2.04 11.14
N ASP A 55 -10.94 -3.22 10.53
CA ASP A 55 -10.08 -4.33 10.89
C ASP A 55 -8.66 -4.07 10.35
N ALA A 56 -7.91 -3.30 11.14
CA ALA A 56 -6.49 -3.01 10.96
C ALA A 56 -6.11 -2.50 9.54
N TYR A 57 -4.80 -2.46 9.29
CA TYR A 57 -4.21 -2.15 7.99
C TYR A 57 -3.46 -3.37 7.46
N ARG A 58 -3.31 -3.45 6.14
CA ARG A 58 -2.43 -4.41 5.50
C ARG A 58 -1.48 -3.74 4.53
N ILE A 59 -0.18 -3.96 4.75
CA ILE A 59 0.89 -3.37 3.94
C ILE A 59 1.04 -4.15 2.64
N LEU A 60 1.12 -3.43 1.52
CA LEU A 60 1.46 -3.97 0.21
C LEU A 60 2.77 -3.36 -0.25
N ILE A 61 3.82 -4.17 -0.40
CA ILE A 61 5.08 -3.70 -0.97
C ILE A 61 4.90 -3.51 -2.48
N THR A 62 5.23 -2.32 -2.98
CA THR A 62 5.09 -1.95 -4.39
C THR A 62 6.41 -1.50 -5.01
N ARG A 63 6.44 -1.49 -6.35
CA ARG A 63 7.56 -1.05 -7.20
C ARG A 63 8.90 -1.68 -6.83
N THR A 64 8.90 -2.97 -6.47
CA THR A 64 10.13 -3.66 -6.08
C THR A 64 11.02 -3.98 -7.28
N ASP A 65 12.33 -3.91 -7.03
CA ASP A 65 13.37 -4.40 -7.95
C ASP A 65 14.27 -5.40 -7.20
N LYS A 66 14.09 -6.69 -7.50
CA LYS A 66 14.82 -7.79 -6.87
C LYS A 66 16.32 -7.80 -7.21
N ARG A 67 16.81 -6.97 -8.12
CA ARG A 67 18.24 -6.87 -8.42
C ARG A 67 18.96 -5.98 -7.41
N GLN A 68 18.23 -5.08 -6.76
CA GLN A 68 18.79 -4.16 -5.77
C GLN A 68 18.90 -4.84 -4.41
N ALA A 69 20.11 -4.87 -3.84
CA ALA A 69 20.35 -5.47 -2.52
C ALA A 69 19.50 -4.80 -1.42
N VAL A 70 19.40 -3.47 -1.45
CA VAL A 70 18.59 -2.70 -0.50
C VAL A 70 17.11 -3.11 -0.51
N HIS A 71 16.53 -3.38 -1.68
CA HIS A 71 15.16 -3.85 -1.78
C HIS A 71 14.97 -5.24 -1.16
N LYS A 72 15.94 -6.16 -1.35
CA LYS A 72 15.89 -7.48 -0.71
C LYS A 72 15.91 -7.37 0.81
N GLU A 73 16.85 -6.59 1.33
CA GLU A 73 17.03 -6.39 2.77
C GLU A 73 15.82 -5.73 3.42
N LEU A 74 15.36 -4.60 2.86
CA LEU A 74 14.19 -3.90 3.39
C LEU A 74 12.91 -4.73 3.26
N SER A 75 12.74 -5.47 2.16
CA SER A 75 11.59 -6.35 2.01
C SER A 75 11.58 -7.45 3.07
N ALA A 76 12.73 -8.09 3.34
CA ALA A 76 12.82 -9.13 4.37
C ALA A 76 12.50 -8.54 5.76
N TYR A 77 13.07 -7.38 6.07
CA TYR A 77 12.79 -6.66 7.31
C TYR A 77 11.30 -6.34 7.48
N LEU A 78 10.63 -5.83 6.45
CA LEU A 78 9.19 -5.49 6.52
C LEU A 78 8.31 -6.74 6.65
N LEU A 79 8.63 -7.82 5.93
CA LEU A 79 7.90 -9.08 6.02
C LEU A 79 7.98 -9.69 7.42
N GLU A 80 9.16 -9.62 8.05
CA GLU A 80 9.35 -10.09 9.42
C GLU A 80 8.64 -9.17 10.43
N LYS A 81 8.90 -7.87 10.35
CA LYS A 81 8.37 -6.88 11.31
C LYS A 81 6.84 -6.80 11.31
N PHE A 82 6.21 -6.89 10.15
CA PHE A 82 4.76 -6.73 9.99
C PHE A 82 4.04 -8.06 9.69
N LYS A 83 4.65 -9.19 10.06
CA LYS A 83 4.06 -10.52 9.87
C LYS A 83 2.61 -10.57 10.35
N GLY A 84 1.69 -10.96 9.47
CA GLY A 84 0.22 -10.97 9.71
C GLY A 84 -0.51 -9.72 9.20
N ASN A 85 0.17 -8.59 9.10
CA ASN A 85 -0.35 -7.30 8.63
C ASN A 85 0.34 -6.82 7.34
N ILE A 86 0.97 -7.74 6.60
CA ILE A 86 1.64 -7.48 5.32
C ILE A 86 1.28 -8.60 4.34
N PHE A 87 1.09 -8.26 3.07
CA PHE A 87 0.92 -9.24 2.02
C PHE A 87 2.26 -9.92 1.69
N GLU A 88 2.24 -11.24 1.49
CA GLU A 88 3.40 -11.97 0.95
C GLU A 88 3.68 -11.58 -0.51
N THR A 89 2.62 -11.30 -1.27
CA THR A 89 2.71 -10.80 -2.64
C THR A 89 3.28 -9.40 -2.68
N GLN A 90 4.22 -9.17 -3.60
CA GLN A 90 4.84 -7.86 -3.83
C GLN A 90 4.67 -7.46 -5.29
N ILE A 91 4.38 -6.17 -5.52
CA ILE A 91 4.27 -5.64 -6.87
C ILE A 91 5.64 -5.20 -7.34
N ARG A 92 6.20 -5.89 -8.34
CA ARG A 92 7.47 -5.53 -8.98
C ARG A 92 7.31 -4.33 -9.91
N GLN A 93 8.39 -3.59 -10.12
CA GLN A 93 8.44 -2.60 -11.18
C GLN A 93 8.30 -3.30 -12.55
N ASN A 94 7.36 -2.83 -13.37
CA ASN A 94 7.09 -3.40 -14.70
C ASN A 94 6.64 -2.30 -15.67
N VAL A 95 7.26 -2.26 -16.86
CA VAL A 95 6.99 -1.25 -17.90
C VAL A 95 5.54 -1.33 -18.41
N LYS A 96 4.94 -2.53 -18.43
CA LYS A 96 3.55 -2.73 -18.87
C LYS A 96 2.53 -2.01 -17.99
N ILE A 97 2.82 -1.80 -16.70
CA ILE A 97 1.93 -1.01 -15.82
C ILE A 97 1.88 0.45 -16.30
N ILE A 98 3.02 0.99 -16.73
CA ILE A 98 3.12 2.36 -17.25
C ILE A 98 2.43 2.46 -18.61
N GLU A 99 2.64 1.47 -19.49
CA GLU A 99 1.94 1.40 -20.78
C GLU A 99 0.42 1.37 -20.59
N ALA A 100 -0.10 0.54 -19.66
CA ALA A 100 -1.52 0.45 -19.36
C ALA A 100 -2.10 1.80 -18.90
N GLN A 101 -1.38 2.51 -18.03
CA GLN A 101 -1.76 3.85 -17.59
C GLN A 101 -1.83 4.87 -18.74
N MET A 102 -0.87 4.83 -19.67
CA MET A 102 -0.88 5.70 -20.85
C MET A 102 -2.05 5.40 -21.79
N GLU A 103 -2.40 4.12 -21.94
CA GLU A 103 -3.54 3.67 -22.75
C GLU A 103 -4.89 3.79 -22.01
N LYS A 104 -4.88 4.21 -20.73
CA LYS A 104 -6.05 4.33 -19.85
C LYS A 104 -6.85 3.02 -19.73
N THR A 105 -6.14 1.90 -19.76
CA THR A 105 -6.69 0.56 -19.55
C THR A 105 -6.05 -0.07 -18.31
N ASP A 106 -6.65 -1.13 -17.79
CA ASP A 106 -6.01 -1.89 -16.72
C ASP A 106 -4.95 -2.86 -17.27
N ILE A 107 -4.14 -3.39 -16.35
CA ILE A 107 -3.03 -4.26 -16.74
C ILE A 107 -3.49 -5.61 -17.30
N PHE A 108 -4.70 -6.07 -16.95
CA PHE A 108 -5.20 -7.36 -17.42
C PHE A 108 -5.64 -7.22 -18.87
N ASP A 109 -6.41 -6.19 -19.19
CA ASP A 109 -6.84 -5.92 -20.56
C ASP A 109 -5.66 -5.71 -21.51
N LEU A 110 -4.61 -4.99 -21.09
CA LEU A 110 -3.41 -4.80 -21.91
C LEU A 110 -2.68 -6.13 -22.20
N TYR A 111 -2.69 -7.07 -21.27
CA TYR A 111 -1.96 -8.35 -21.39
C TYR A 111 -2.76 -9.44 -22.10
N TYR A 112 -4.08 -9.50 -21.96
CA TYR A 112 -4.90 -10.56 -22.54
C TYR A 112 -5.48 -10.23 -23.91
N ASN A 113 -5.58 -8.94 -24.26
CA ASN A 113 -6.09 -8.50 -25.56
C ASN A 113 -4.97 -8.19 -26.59
N ARG A 114 -3.72 -8.55 -26.28
CA ARG A 114 -2.56 -8.53 -27.20
C ARG A 114 -1.92 -9.91 -27.29
#